data_AF-A0A367AJU3-F1
#
_entry.id   AF-A0A367AJU3-F1
#
_cell.length_a   1.000
_cell.length_b   1.000
_cell.length_c   1.000
_cell.angle_alpha   90.00
_cell.angle_beta   90.00
_cell.angle_gamma   90.00
#
_symmetry.space_group_name_H-M   'P 1'
#
loop_
_entity.id
_entity.type
_entity.pdbx_description
1 polymer ?
#
loop_
_entity_poly.entity_id
_entity_poly.type
_entity_poly.pdbx_seq_one_letter_code
_entity_poly.pdbx_strand_id
1 'polypeptide(L)'
;MTGVSPVGGTAAAGFGFSPYSAAAEARGLGAGGRERRRQPQDWHQALDELEGDVLDAQAALARNRAEEIATWGRRAEDWVPPHDLGPLPADLRERAARLLQHQLAVAEQLVERITQSQKQRDVAARMSYAPTRPVASFIDRGL
;
A
#
# COMPACT_ATOMS: atom_id res chain seq x y z
N MET A 1 49.02 -32.44 -12.39
CA MET A 1 48.76 -32.14 -13.82
C MET A 1 47.52 -32.91 -14.25
N THR A 2 46.35 -32.27 -14.26
CA THR A 2 45.16 -32.82 -14.93
C THR A 2 44.35 -31.65 -15.45
N GLY A 3 44.07 -31.67 -16.75
CA GLY A 3 43.68 -30.52 -17.54
C GLY A 3 42.24 -30.06 -17.36
N VAL A 4 42.06 -28.76 -17.60
CA VAL A 4 40.78 -28.11 -17.84
C VAL A 4 40.60 -28.00 -19.35
N SER A 5 39.44 -28.43 -19.85
CA SER A 5 38.86 -28.03 -21.13
C SER A 5 37.33 -28.05 -21.02
N PRO A 6 36.63 -27.23 -21.82
CA PRO A 6 35.43 -26.52 -21.38
C PRO A 6 34.13 -27.21 -21.81
N VAL A 7 33.09 -27.07 -21.00
CA VAL A 7 31.70 -27.34 -21.44
C VAL A 7 31.04 -25.99 -21.72
N GLY A 8 30.79 -25.74 -23.00
CA GLY A 8 29.83 -24.74 -23.45
C GLY A 8 28.41 -25.28 -23.28
N GLY A 9 27.50 -24.43 -22.80
CA GLY A 9 26.08 -24.77 -22.63
C GLY A 9 25.25 -23.58 -22.17
N THR A 10 24.89 -22.71 -23.13
CA THR A 10 23.77 -21.77 -23.18
C THR A 10 22.88 -21.61 -21.94
N ALA A 11 22.91 -20.42 -21.33
CA ALA A 11 21.89 -19.97 -20.39
C ALA A 11 20.65 -19.47 -21.15
N ALA A 12 19.59 -20.27 -21.14
CA ALA A 12 18.24 -19.82 -21.44
C ALA A 12 17.66 -19.14 -20.19
N ALA A 13 17.23 -17.89 -20.34
CA ALA A 13 16.50 -17.14 -19.33
C ALA A 13 15.15 -17.80 -19.05
N GLY A 14 14.72 -17.85 -17.78
CA GLY A 14 13.36 -18.32 -17.46
C GLY A 14 13.00 -18.34 -15.99
N PHE A 15 12.21 -17.35 -15.57
CA PHE A 15 11.21 -17.37 -14.50
C PHE A 15 11.69 -17.52 -13.05
N GLY A 16 11.94 -16.37 -12.43
CA GLY A 16 11.89 -16.22 -10.98
C GLY A 16 10.45 -16.32 -10.48
N PHE A 17 10.24 -17.16 -9.47
CA PHE A 17 9.04 -17.24 -8.66
C PHE A 17 8.78 -15.89 -7.99
N SER A 18 7.73 -15.17 -8.41
CA SER A 18 7.34 -13.90 -7.79
C SER A 18 6.45 -14.19 -6.58
N PRO A 19 6.86 -13.85 -5.35
CA PRO A 19 6.10 -14.15 -4.13
C PRO A 19 4.77 -13.37 -4.01
N TYR A 20 4.43 -12.54 -4.99
CA TYR A 20 3.21 -11.72 -5.03
C TYR A 20 2.00 -12.45 -5.63
N SER A 21 2.17 -13.54 -6.37
CA SER A 21 1.03 -14.25 -7.00
C SER A 21 0.24 -15.11 -5.99
N ALA A 22 0.93 -15.73 -5.03
CA ALA A 22 0.29 -16.67 -4.08
C ALA A 22 -0.61 -15.97 -3.04
N ALA A 23 -0.42 -14.67 -2.79
CA ALA A 23 -1.25 -13.91 -1.85
C ALA A 23 -2.59 -13.44 -2.46
N ALA A 24 -2.74 -13.49 -3.80
CA ALA A 24 -3.93 -13.04 -4.51
C ALA A 24 -5.09 -14.03 -4.39
N GLU A 25 -4.84 -15.33 -4.25
CA GLU A 25 -5.90 -16.35 -4.24
C GLU A 25 -6.62 -16.44 -2.89
N ALA A 26 -6.03 -15.96 -1.79
CA ALA A 26 -6.58 -16.12 -0.44
C ALA A 26 -7.53 -14.99 0.04
N ARG A 27 -7.76 -13.94 -0.75
CA ARG A 27 -8.42 -12.69 -0.28
C ARG A 27 -9.82 -12.42 -0.85
N GLY A 28 -10.43 -13.39 -1.54
CA GLY A 28 -11.70 -13.21 -2.27
C GLY A 28 -12.98 -13.03 -1.44
N LEU A 29 -12.94 -12.81 -0.12
CA LEU A 29 -14.15 -12.71 0.71
C LEU A 29 -14.07 -11.57 1.72
N GLY A 30 -14.35 -10.33 1.26
CA GLY A 30 -14.33 -9.15 2.11
C GLY A 30 -15.00 -7.91 1.52
N ALA A 31 -16.33 -7.92 1.49
CA ALA A 31 -17.28 -6.79 1.51
C ALA A 31 -16.88 -5.40 0.94
N GLY A 32 -17.40 -5.10 -0.26
CA GLY A 32 -18.25 -3.94 -0.59
C GLY A 32 -17.79 -2.52 -0.24
N GLY A 33 -17.50 -1.69 -1.26
CA GLY A 33 -17.34 -0.25 -1.03
C GLY A 33 -17.51 0.67 -2.24
N ARG A 34 -17.09 0.29 -3.44
CA ARG A 34 -17.44 1.00 -4.68
C ARG A 34 -17.60 -0.03 -5.78
N GLU A 35 -18.81 -0.11 -6.34
CA GLU A 35 -19.15 -0.99 -7.47
C GLU A 35 -18.03 -1.04 -8.50
N ARG A 36 -17.75 -2.26 -9.03
CA ARG A 36 -16.89 -2.52 -10.20
C ARG A 36 -16.71 -1.26 -11.02
N ARG A 37 -15.61 -0.52 -10.79
CA ARG A 37 -15.43 0.79 -11.43
C ARG A 37 -15.59 0.58 -12.91
N ARG A 38 -16.57 1.27 -13.50
CA ARG A 38 -16.81 1.19 -14.93
C ARG A 38 -15.51 1.60 -15.60
N GLN A 39 -15.04 0.78 -16.54
CA GLN A 39 -13.79 1.07 -17.22
C GLN A 39 -13.92 2.43 -17.92
N PRO A 40 -12.98 3.36 -17.74
CA PRO A 40 -13.04 4.66 -18.39
C PRO A 40 -13.04 4.45 -19.90
N GLN A 41 -13.78 5.29 -20.63
CA GLN A 41 -13.92 5.16 -22.08
C GLN A 41 -12.82 5.90 -22.85
N ASP A 42 -12.21 6.91 -22.22
CA ASP A 42 -11.11 7.69 -22.77
C ASP A 42 -10.12 8.16 -21.69
N TRP A 43 -9.00 8.74 -22.14
CA TRP A 43 -7.95 9.24 -21.26
C TRP A 43 -8.34 10.48 -20.44
N HIS A 44 -9.30 11.29 -20.89
CA HIS A 44 -9.76 12.43 -20.10
C HIS A 44 -10.52 11.94 -18.88
N GLN A 45 -11.48 11.04 -19.09
CA GLN A 45 -12.26 10.43 -18.02
C GLN A 45 -11.34 9.70 -17.03
N ALA A 46 -10.37 8.92 -17.53
CA ALA A 46 -9.42 8.22 -16.66
C ALA A 46 -8.62 9.18 -15.77
N LEU A 47 -8.15 10.30 -16.31
CA LEU A 47 -7.39 11.30 -15.54
C LEU A 47 -8.29 12.08 -14.57
N ASP A 48 -9.52 12.42 -14.96
CA ASP A 48 -10.50 13.10 -14.10
C ASP A 48 -10.85 12.23 -12.87
N GLU A 49 -11.07 10.92 -13.09
CA GLU A 49 -11.34 9.97 -12.00
C GLU A 49 -10.14 9.81 -11.05
N LEU A 50 -8.92 9.77 -11.60
CA LEU A 50 -7.69 9.71 -10.81
C LEU A 50 -7.46 11.00 -10.00
N GLU A 51 -7.73 12.16 -10.59
CA GLU A 51 -7.69 13.44 -9.88
C GLU A 51 -8.71 13.49 -8.73
N GLY A 52 -9.93 13.00 -8.97
CA GLY A 52 -10.95 12.88 -7.93
C GLY A 52 -10.51 11.99 -6.76
N ASP A 53 -9.95 10.81 -7.04
CA ASP A 53 -9.42 9.92 -6.00
C ASP A 53 -8.32 10.59 -5.16
N VAL A 54 -7.45 11.40 -5.78
CA VAL A 54 -6.39 12.14 -5.08
C VAL A 54 -6.98 13.21 -4.16
N LEU A 55 -7.97 13.95 -4.63
CA LEU A 55 -8.65 14.97 -3.83
C LEU A 55 -9.38 14.35 -2.63
N ASP A 56 -10.03 13.21 -2.81
CA ASP A 56 -10.68 12.47 -1.73
C ASP A 56 -9.67 12.01 -0.68
N ALA A 57 -8.50 11.51 -1.12
CA ALA A 57 -7.42 11.10 -0.23
C ALA A 57 -6.87 12.29 0.57
N GLN A 58 -6.69 13.44 -0.07
CA GLN A 58 -6.29 14.68 0.60
C GLN A 58 -7.33 15.16 1.60
N ALA A 59 -8.62 15.07 1.27
CA ALA A 59 -9.69 15.41 2.19
C ALA A 59 -9.68 14.50 3.44
N ALA A 60 -9.43 13.19 3.27
CA ALA A 60 -9.28 12.26 4.38
C ALA A 60 -8.08 12.61 5.27
N LEU A 61 -6.94 12.96 4.67
CA LEU A 61 -5.75 13.45 5.38
C LEU A 61 -6.02 14.74 6.16
N ALA A 62 -6.69 15.72 5.54
CA ALA A 62 -7.02 17.00 6.15
C ALA A 62 -7.95 16.84 7.36
N ARG A 63 -8.90 15.91 7.30
CA ARG A 63 -9.80 15.57 8.42
C ARG A 63 -9.12 14.72 9.50
N ASN A 64 -7.90 14.24 9.26
CA ASN A 64 -7.11 13.41 10.17
C ASN A 64 -7.85 12.17 10.70
N ARG A 65 -8.70 11.54 9.87
CA ARG A 65 -9.47 10.35 10.26
C ARG A 65 -8.70 9.08 9.96
N ALA A 66 -8.06 8.52 10.98
CA ALA A 66 -7.15 7.37 10.85
C ALA A 66 -7.77 6.14 10.18
N GLU A 67 -9.05 5.85 10.41
CA GLU A 67 -9.73 4.70 9.80
C GLU A 67 -9.98 4.89 8.29
N GLU A 68 -10.30 6.11 7.88
CA GLU A 68 -10.45 6.45 6.45
C GLU A 68 -9.11 6.41 5.74
N ILE A 69 -8.08 6.99 6.38
CA ILE A 69 -6.70 6.95 5.89
C ILE A 69 -6.23 5.49 5.73
N ALA A 70 -6.51 4.60 6.69
CA ALA A 70 -6.14 3.19 6.58
C ALA A 70 -6.90 2.45 5.46
N THR A 71 -8.10 2.91 5.10
CA THR A 71 -8.88 2.33 4.00
C THR A 71 -8.26 2.63 2.63
N TRP A 72 -7.56 3.76 2.49
CA TRP A 72 -6.81 4.10 1.26
C TRP A 72 -5.69 3.12 0.96
N GLY A 73 -5.00 2.59 1.97
CA GLY A 73 -3.97 1.57 1.78
C GLY A 73 -4.52 0.32 1.09
N ARG A 74 -5.66 -0.21 1.56
CA ARG A 74 -6.33 -1.36 0.93
C ARG A 74 -6.83 -1.03 -0.48
N ARG A 75 -7.46 0.14 -0.65
CA ARG A 75 -7.99 0.58 -1.95
C ARG A 75 -6.89 0.69 -3.02
N ALA A 76 -5.68 1.08 -2.64
CA ALA A 76 -4.56 1.19 -3.55
C ALA A 76 -4.08 -0.20 -4.04
N GLU A 77 -4.15 -1.23 -3.20
CA GLU A 77 -3.83 -2.62 -3.59
C GLU A 77 -4.81 -3.17 -4.64
N ASP A 78 -6.07 -2.73 -4.60
CA ASP A 78 -7.11 -3.16 -5.54
C ASP A 78 -7.14 -2.33 -6.84
N TRP A 79 -6.28 -1.32 -6.98
CA TRP A 79 -6.30 -0.44 -8.15
C TRP A 79 -5.74 -1.16 -9.38
N VAL A 80 -6.54 -1.20 -10.44
CA VAL A 80 -6.15 -1.73 -11.75
C VAL A 80 -6.03 -0.56 -12.72
N PRO A 81 -4.88 -0.38 -13.38
CA PRO A 81 -4.72 0.68 -14.36
C PRO A 81 -5.67 0.46 -15.56
N PRO A 82 -6.18 1.55 -16.16
CA PRO A 82 -7.03 1.43 -17.33
C PRO A 82 -6.24 0.82 -18.49
N HIS A 83 -6.87 -0.16 -19.15
CA HIS A 83 -6.36 -0.81 -20.35
C HIS A 83 -7.28 -0.48 -21.53
N ASP A 84 -6.81 -0.77 -22.75
CA ASP A 84 -7.55 -0.57 -24.01
C ASP A 84 -7.86 0.89 -24.41
N LEU A 85 -7.30 1.89 -23.70
CA LEU A 85 -7.46 3.31 -24.05
C LEU A 85 -6.56 3.81 -25.20
N GLY A 86 -5.67 2.96 -25.71
CA GLY A 86 -4.63 3.37 -26.66
C GLY A 86 -3.58 4.30 -26.03
N PRO A 87 -2.69 4.92 -26.83
CA PRO A 87 -1.63 5.77 -26.31
C PRO A 87 -2.18 7.06 -25.72
N LEU A 88 -1.54 7.57 -24.65
CA LEU A 88 -1.89 8.85 -24.04
C LEU A 88 -1.72 10.00 -25.05
N PRO A 89 -2.77 10.82 -25.30
CA PRO A 89 -2.71 12.02 -26.13
C PRO A 89 -1.61 12.99 -25.68
N ALA A 90 -0.95 13.65 -26.63
CA ALA A 90 0.23 14.49 -26.34
C ALA A 90 -0.11 15.72 -25.48
N ASP A 91 -1.30 16.29 -25.68
CA ASP A 91 -1.87 17.39 -24.91
C ASP A 91 -2.14 17.03 -23.45
N LEU A 92 -2.39 15.74 -23.15
CA LEU A 92 -2.61 15.26 -21.79
C LEU A 92 -1.34 14.88 -21.03
N ARG A 93 -0.18 14.81 -21.70
CA ARG A 93 1.08 14.36 -21.09
C ARG A 93 1.48 15.21 -19.90
N GLU A 94 1.40 16.53 -20.05
CA GLU A 94 1.79 17.44 -18.99
C GLU A 94 0.83 17.32 -17.79
N ARG A 95 -0.48 17.23 -18.05
CA ARG A 95 -1.49 17.03 -17.02
C ARG A 95 -1.24 15.73 -16.24
N ALA A 96 -1.05 14.62 -16.95
CA ALA A 96 -0.76 13.32 -16.36
C ALA A 96 0.54 13.34 -15.53
N ALA A 97 1.58 14.02 -16.00
CA ALA A 97 2.84 14.15 -15.27
C ALA A 97 2.66 14.93 -13.96
N ARG A 98 1.96 16.07 -13.98
CA ARG A 98 1.65 16.85 -12.77
C ARG A 98 0.81 16.04 -11.79
N LEU A 99 -0.21 15.33 -12.29
CA LEU A 99 -1.05 14.46 -11.48
C LEU A 99 -0.22 13.36 -10.80
N LEU A 100 0.69 12.71 -11.53
CA LEU A 100 1.56 11.67 -10.95
C LEU A 100 2.43 12.22 -9.82
N GLN A 101 3.05 13.39 -10.01
CA GLN A 101 3.85 14.01 -8.96
C GLN A 101 3.00 14.32 -7.71
N HIS A 102 1.79 14.82 -7.92
CA HIS A 102 0.85 15.09 -6.84
C HIS A 102 0.42 13.80 -6.13
N GLN A 103 0.15 12.72 -6.87
CA GLN A 103 -0.17 11.40 -6.33
C GLN A 103 0.93 10.88 -5.43
N LEU A 104 2.19 10.97 -5.85
CA LEU A 104 3.34 10.54 -5.05
C LEU A 104 3.45 11.32 -3.74
N ALA A 105 3.32 12.66 -3.80
CA ALA A 105 3.37 13.51 -2.60
C ALA A 105 2.23 13.19 -1.61
N VAL A 106 1.03 12.86 -2.10
CA VAL A 106 -0.11 12.46 -1.25
C VAL A 106 0.09 11.05 -0.69
N ALA A 107 0.61 10.13 -1.50
CA ALA A 107 0.90 8.76 -1.06
C ALA A 107 1.92 8.73 0.08
N GLU A 108 2.97 9.54 0.00
CA GLU A 108 3.96 9.69 1.07
C GLU A 108 3.30 10.13 2.39
N GLN A 109 2.41 11.13 2.33
CA GLN A 109 1.67 11.60 3.50
C GLN A 109 0.73 10.53 4.07
N LEU A 110 0.04 9.77 3.20
CA LEU A 110 -0.81 8.66 3.62
C LEU A 110 0.00 7.60 4.37
N VAL A 111 1.12 7.15 3.81
CA VAL A 111 1.97 6.12 4.41
C VAL A 111 2.48 6.55 5.78
N GLU A 112 2.94 7.79 5.90
CA GLU A 112 3.42 8.35 7.17
C GLU A 112 2.31 8.34 8.22
N ARG A 113 1.10 8.79 7.86
CA ARG A 113 -0.05 8.80 8.78
C ARG A 113 -0.49 7.41 9.21
N ILE A 114 -0.53 6.45 8.28
CA ILE A 114 -0.88 5.05 8.58
C ILE A 114 0.13 4.48 9.60
N THR A 115 1.42 4.67 9.35
CA THR A 115 2.50 4.16 10.21
C THR A 115 2.48 4.81 11.60
N GLN A 116 2.26 6.14 11.68
CA GLN A 116 2.11 6.85 12.95
C GLN A 116 0.93 6.30 13.77
N SER A 117 -0.22 6.09 13.12
CA SER A 117 -1.42 5.55 13.78
C SER A 117 -1.21 4.13 14.32
N GLN A 118 -0.52 3.27 13.58
CA GLN A 118 -0.19 1.92 14.03
C GLN A 118 0.72 1.93 15.27
N LYS A 119 1.80 2.73 15.24
CA LYS A 119 2.71 2.88 16.40
C LYS A 119 1.97 3.34 17.66
N GLN A 120 1.04 4.27 17.53
CA GLN A 120 0.22 4.74 18.66
C GLN A 120 -0.66 3.62 19.23
N ARG A 121 -1.30 2.82 18.37
CA ARG A 121 -2.10 1.66 18.82
C ARG A 121 -1.25 0.61 19.52
N ASP A 122 -0.06 0.31 19.00
CA ASP A 122 0.84 -0.68 19.60
C ASP A 122 1.33 -0.24 20.99
N VAL A 123 1.65 1.05 21.16
CA VAL A 123 2.02 1.61 22.47
C VAL A 123 0.85 1.54 23.44
N ALA A 124 -0.36 1.92 23.01
CA ALA A 124 -1.56 1.83 23.85
C ALA A 124 -1.84 0.39 24.29
N ALA A 125 -1.75 -0.58 23.37
CA ALA A 125 -1.93 -1.99 23.68
C ALA A 125 -0.91 -2.48 24.72
N ARG A 126 0.37 -2.11 24.58
CA ARG A 126 1.41 -2.47 25.56
C ARG A 126 1.13 -1.89 26.95
N MET A 127 0.60 -0.68 27.03
CA MET A 127 0.21 -0.08 28.30
C MET A 127 -1.02 -0.79 28.91
N SER A 128 -1.99 -1.20 28.09
CA SER A 128 -3.18 -1.91 28.56
C SER A 128 -2.89 -3.31 29.12
N TYR A 129 -1.90 -4.01 28.56
CA TYR A 129 -1.48 -5.35 29.02
C TYR A 129 -0.27 -5.33 29.97
N ALA A 130 0.21 -4.14 30.37
CA ALA A 130 1.30 -4.06 31.33
C ALA A 130 0.84 -4.67 32.68
N PRO A 131 1.63 -5.59 33.27
CA PRO A 131 1.26 -6.20 34.54
C PRO A 131 1.08 -5.11 35.60
N THR A 132 0.03 -5.23 36.42
CA THR A 132 -0.19 -4.37 37.59
C THR A 132 1.13 -4.24 38.35
N ARG A 133 1.57 -2.99 38.56
CA ARG A 133 2.82 -2.65 39.25
C ARG A 133 2.99 -3.60 40.45
N PRO A 134 4.13 -4.31 40.59
CA PRO A 134 4.31 -5.21 41.71
C PRO A 134 4.09 -4.43 43.01
N VAL A 135 3.12 -4.89 43.81
CA VAL A 135 2.87 -4.33 45.14
C VAL A 135 4.16 -4.52 45.94
N ALA A 136 4.65 -3.46 46.57
CA ALA A 136 5.85 -3.53 47.38
C ALA A 136 5.63 -4.54 48.51
N SER A 137 6.14 -5.76 48.34
CA SER A 137 6.11 -6.81 49.35
C SER A 137 7.39 -6.74 50.16
N PHE A 138 7.26 -6.31 51.42
CA PHE A 138 8.34 -6.33 52.40
C PHE A 138 8.55 -7.77 52.87
N ILE A 139 9.74 -8.31 52.68
CA ILE A 139 10.13 -9.61 53.25
C ILE A 139 10.88 -9.33 54.55
N ASP A 140 10.23 -9.59 55.67
CA ASP A 140 10.86 -9.64 56.98
C ASP A 140 11.67 -10.93 57.08
N ARG A 141 13.00 -10.82 57.14
CA ARG A 141 13.87 -11.95 57.47
C ARG A 141 14.12 -11.92 58.98
N GLY A 142 13.27 -12.62 59.72
CA GLY A 142 13.50 -12.94 61.11
C GLY A 142 14.51 -14.08 61.27
N LEU A 143 15.66 -13.72 61.86
CA LEU A 143 16.70 -14.50 62.57
C LEU A 143 17.47 -15.60 61.81
#